data_AF-A0A5C6DV69-F1
#
_entry.id   AF-A0A5C6DV69-F1
#
_cell.length_a   1.000
_cell.length_b   1.000
_cell.length_c   1.000
_cell.angle_alpha   90.00
_cell.angle_beta   90.00
_cell.angle_gamma   90.00
#
_symmetry.space_group_name_H-M   'P 1'
#
loop_
_entity.id
_entity.type
_entity.pdbx_description
1 polymer ?
#
loop_
_entity_poly.entity_id
_entity_poly.type
_entity_poly.pdbx_seq_one_letter_code
_entity_poly.pdbx_strand_id
1 'polypeptide(L)'
;MYQTGGTIKEILESIQQNRFVLPAIQREFVWKPEQIARLFDSLMQGYPFGTFLFWKVDKLNSNKYKFYSFVCNYHERDAPHCPQLPIFHDTELTAVLDGQQRLTALNIGLCGSMAWRVKHGRRSNPDAFPEKHLFLDLLAEHGDDDENSEKYRFKFLTNEQANESKDSECWYKVADVLAFTNPTLEMIQWLNARLPQNRVEAACGPLNQLYQVIHNKSLLSFYEEKSQDLEKVLNIFIRMNSGGTVLSYSDLLLSIAVAQWTGDARKEIHTLVDELNNTGDGFNFTKDLVLKAGLMLADIGSVGFKVENFNRKNMGILEKRWPEVKESLKVAVQLLASFGFTEKTLRADSALLPIAYYVRHRKLDSKYLTTSTN
;
A
#
# COMPACT_ATOMS: atom_id res chain seq x y z
N MET A 1 1.30 -6.14 -27.33
CA MET A 1 2.59 -6.87 -27.27
C MET A 1 3.31 -6.41 -26.03
N TYR A 2 3.94 -7.33 -25.29
CA TYR A 2 4.74 -6.94 -24.11
C TYR A 2 6.00 -6.20 -24.55
N GLN A 3 6.38 -5.18 -23.79
CA GLN A 3 7.52 -4.30 -24.01
C GLN A 3 8.49 -4.39 -22.83
N THR A 4 9.78 -4.13 -23.07
CA THR A 4 10.82 -4.02 -22.05
C THR A 4 10.77 -2.63 -21.42
N GLY A 5 10.60 -2.55 -20.09
CA GLY A 5 10.30 -1.34 -19.32
C GLY A 5 11.48 -0.66 -18.66
N GLY A 6 12.69 -0.82 -19.19
CA GLY A 6 13.89 -0.21 -18.63
C GLY A 6 14.36 -0.88 -17.35
N THR A 7 15.20 -0.18 -16.60
CA THR A 7 15.85 -0.60 -15.35
C THR A 7 15.01 -0.19 -14.14
N ILE A 8 15.24 -0.82 -12.98
CA ILE A 8 14.52 -0.45 -11.74
C ILE A 8 14.75 1.02 -11.40
N LYS A 9 15.99 1.51 -11.57
CA LYS A 9 16.33 2.93 -11.35
C LYS A 9 15.48 3.88 -12.18
N GLU A 10 15.38 3.67 -13.50
CA GLU A 10 14.62 4.54 -14.40
C GLU A 10 13.12 4.60 -14.04
N ILE A 11 12.56 3.47 -13.57
CA ILE A 11 11.18 3.41 -13.12
C ILE A 11 10.98 4.20 -11.83
N LEU A 12 11.90 4.06 -10.86
CA LEU A 12 11.85 4.83 -9.62
C LEU A 12 12.00 6.33 -9.86
N GLU A 13 12.89 6.73 -10.77
CA GLU A 13 12.99 8.13 -11.22
C GLU A 13 11.68 8.62 -11.84
N SER A 14 11.01 7.78 -12.64
CA SER A 14 9.70 8.10 -13.23
C SER A 14 8.59 8.21 -12.19
N ILE A 15 8.65 7.44 -11.10
CA ILE A 15 7.75 7.57 -9.94
C ILE A 15 8.03 8.88 -9.21
N GLN A 16 9.29 9.21 -8.93
CA GLN A 16 9.68 10.44 -8.24
C GLN A 16 9.30 11.71 -9.03
N GLN A 17 9.34 11.63 -10.36
CA GLN A 17 8.91 12.70 -11.26
C GLN A 17 7.37 12.76 -11.45
N ASN A 18 6.60 11.91 -10.77
CA ASN A 18 5.15 11.78 -10.91
C ASN A 18 4.68 11.48 -12.34
N ARG A 19 5.52 10.83 -13.17
CA ARG A 19 5.10 10.30 -14.48
C ARG A 19 4.36 8.98 -14.32
N PHE A 20 4.83 8.16 -13.38
CA PHE A 20 4.17 6.94 -12.97
C PHE A 20 3.24 7.23 -11.80
N VAL A 21 1.97 6.86 -11.94
CA VAL A 21 0.93 7.19 -10.96
C VAL A 21 0.04 5.98 -10.67
N LEU A 22 -0.62 5.99 -9.53
CA LEU A 22 -1.62 5.01 -9.14
C LEU A 22 -3.02 5.57 -9.40
N PRO A 23 -3.84 4.94 -10.26
CA PRO A 23 -5.22 5.38 -10.44
C PRO A 23 -6.04 5.02 -9.19
N ALA A 24 -7.07 5.81 -8.90
CA ALA A 24 -7.89 5.68 -7.69
C ALA A 24 -8.55 4.29 -7.50
N ILE A 25 -8.72 3.52 -8.58
CA ILE A 25 -9.17 2.11 -8.58
C ILE A 25 -8.24 1.16 -7.82
N GLN A 26 -6.96 1.49 -7.71
CA GLN A 26 -6.00 0.65 -7.02
C GLN A 26 -6.33 0.52 -5.52
N ARG A 27 -5.99 -0.62 -4.92
CA ARG A 27 -6.06 -0.77 -3.47
C ARG A 27 -4.89 -0.08 -2.77
N GLU A 28 -4.97 0.08 -1.45
CA GLU A 28 -3.84 0.54 -0.63
C GLU A 28 -2.67 -0.46 -0.63
N PHE A 29 -1.50 -0.01 -0.18
CA PHE A 29 -0.35 -0.88 0.01
C PHE A 29 -0.60 -1.84 1.20
N VAL A 30 -0.37 -3.13 1.00
CA VAL A 30 -0.69 -4.18 2.00
C VAL A 30 0.44 -5.18 2.23
N TRP A 31 1.60 -5.01 1.57
CA TRP A 31 2.71 -5.93 1.74
C TRP A 31 3.46 -5.70 3.05
N LYS A 32 3.82 -6.80 3.71
CA LYS A 32 4.63 -6.81 4.93
C LYS A 32 6.13 -6.75 4.61
N PRO A 33 6.99 -6.36 5.58
CA PRO A 33 8.44 -6.31 5.41
C PRO A 33 9.05 -7.60 4.81
N GLU A 34 8.55 -8.77 5.19
CA GLU A 34 9.05 -10.07 4.72
C GLU A 34 8.75 -10.29 3.23
N GLN A 35 7.62 -9.78 2.72
CA GLN A 35 7.27 -9.88 1.30
C GLN A 35 8.17 -9.00 0.45
N ILE A 36 8.56 -7.82 0.95
CA ILE A 36 9.55 -6.97 0.28
C ILE A 36 10.92 -7.66 0.30
N ALA A 37 11.36 -8.20 1.43
CA ALA A 37 12.65 -8.91 1.52
C ALA A 37 12.75 -10.06 0.49
N ARG A 38 11.71 -10.89 0.39
CA ARG A 38 11.62 -11.97 -0.62
C ARG A 38 11.59 -11.46 -2.06
N LEU A 39 10.98 -10.30 -2.30
CA LEU A 39 10.98 -9.68 -3.62
C LEU A 39 12.41 -9.32 -4.05
N PHE A 40 13.17 -8.70 -3.16
CA PHE A 40 14.56 -8.32 -3.42
C PHE A 40 15.47 -9.54 -3.55
N ASP A 41 15.25 -10.59 -2.75
CA ASP A 41 15.95 -11.87 -2.92
C ASP A 41 15.69 -12.48 -4.31
N SER A 42 14.43 -12.61 -4.73
CA SER A 42 14.08 -13.10 -6.07
C SER A 42 14.72 -12.27 -7.20
N LEU A 43 14.76 -10.95 -7.04
CA LEU A 43 15.42 -10.03 -7.99
C LEU A 43 16.93 -10.28 -8.07
N MET A 44 17.58 -10.47 -6.93
CA MET A 44 19.01 -10.79 -6.83
C MET A 44 19.35 -12.14 -7.45
N GLN A 45 18.46 -13.12 -7.35
CA GLN A 45 18.61 -14.44 -7.97
C GLN A 45 18.34 -14.43 -9.48
N GLY A 46 17.77 -13.35 -10.02
CA GLY A 46 17.42 -13.24 -11.44
C GLY A 46 16.12 -13.93 -11.81
N TYR A 47 15.25 -14.22 -10.84
CA TYR A 47 13.94 -14.78 -11.10
C TYR A 47 13.01 -13.77 -11.78
N PRO A 48 12.03 -14.22 -12.58
CA PRO A 48 11.07 -13.34 -13.22
C PRO A 48 10.33 -12.50 -12.19
N PHE A 49 10.40 -11.18 -12.35
CA PHE A 49 9.72 -10.19 -11.49
C PHE A 49 8.25 -9.94 -11.90
N GLY A 50 7.70 -10.85 -12.70
CA GLY A 50 6.35 -10.80 -13.27
C GLY A 50 6.17 -9.73 -14.35
N THR A 51 4.99 -9.73 -14.96
CA THR A 51 4.60 -8.70 -15.94
C THR A 51 3.86 -7.55 -15.26
N PHE A 52 3.84 -6.39 -15.92
CA PHE A 52 3.12 -5.20 -15.48
C PHE A 52 2.05 -4.83 -16.49
N LEU A 53 1.01 -4.17 -16.00
CA LEU A 53 -0.02 -3.56 -16.82
C LEU A 53 -0.05 -2.07 -16.55
N PHE A 54 0.19 -1.29 -17.59
CA PHE A 54 0.13 0.17 -17.55
C PHE A 54 -1.02 0.68 -18.39
N TRP A 55 -1.52 1.85 -18.03
CA TRP A 55 -2.48 2.63 -18.78
C TRP A 55 -1.86 3.98 -19.12
N LYS A 56 -1.71 4.24 -20.41
CA LYS A 56 -1.26 5.53 -20.91
C LYS A 56 -2.42 6.52 -20.87
N VAL A 57 -2.32 7.52 -20.02
CA VAL A 57 -3.32 8.59 -19.89
C VAL A 57 -2.85 9.79 -20.71
N ASP A 58 -3.64 10.13 -21.72
CA ASP A 58 -3.32 11.25 -22.58
C ASP A 58 -3.45 12.58 -21.83
N LYS A 59 -2.68 13.58 -22.28
CA LYS A 59 -2.66 14.93 -21.70
C LYS A 59 -4.06 15.53 -21.47
N LEU A 60 -4.96 15.34 -22.43
CA LEU A 60 -6.34 15.83 -22.41
C LEU A 60 -7.24 15.18 -21.36
N ASN A 61 -6.83 14.03 -20.81
CA ASN A 61 -7.59 13.27 -19.83
C ASN A 61 -6.95 13.29 -18.43
N SER A 62 -5.74 13.84 -18.31
CA SER A 62 -4.99 13.89 -17.04
C SER A 62 -5.74 14.58 -15.89
N ASN A 63 -6.60 15.56 -16.19
CA ASN A 63 -7.40 16.27 -15.19
C ASN A 63 -8.75 15.59 -14.86
N LYS A 64 -9.17 14.59 -15.64
CA LYS A 64 -10.46 13.89 -15.47
C LYS A 64 -10.43 12.86 -14.35
N TYR A 65 -9.23 12.42 -13.97
CA TYR A 65 -9.04 11.33 -13.03
C TYR A 65 -8.25 11.80 -11.80
N LYS A 66 -8.46 11.10 -10.69
CA LYS A 66 -7.67 11.28 -9.46
C LYS A 66 -6.57 10.23 -9.43
N PHE A 67 -5.38 10.69 -9.11
CA PHE A 67 -4.17 9.87 -9.05
C PHE A 67 -3.53 9.97 -7.67
N TYR A 68 -2.79 8.93 -7.35
CA TYR A 68 -2.10 8.74 -6.09
C TYR A 68 -0.64 8.39 -6.38
N SER A 69 0.24 8.70 -5.45
CA SER A 69 1.65 8.34 -5.51
C SER A 69 1.89 6.98 -4.86
N PHE A 70 3.05 6.41 -5.14
CA PHE A 70 3.54 5.22 -4.48
C PHE A 70 4.00 5.60 -3.07
N VAL A 71 3.69 4.76 -2.09
CA VAL A 71 4.21 4.96 -0.73
C VAL A 71 5.74 4.88 -0.77
N CYS A 72 6.41 5.84 -0.14
CA CYS A 72 7.86 5.87 0.02
C CYS A 72 8.23 5.58 1.48
N ASN A 73 7.67 6.34 2.40
CA ASN A 73 7.80 6.13 3.84
C ASN A 73 6.47 5.62 4.38
N TYR A 74 6.37 4.31 4.57
CA TYR A 74 5.16 3.70 5.10
C TYR A 74 5.13 3.80 6.62
N HIS A 75 4.00 4.23 7.18
CA HIS A 75 3.75 4.16 8.62
C HIS A 75 2.37 3.58 8.91
N GLU A 76 2.32 2.43 9.58
CA GLU A 76 1.08 1.66 9.82
C GLU A 76 -0.06 2.49 10.46
N ARG A 77 0.27 3.41 11.37
CA ARG A 77 -0.69 4.31 12.01
C ARG A 77 -0.88 5.66 11.29
N ASP A 78 0.21 6.39 11.04
CA ASP A 78 0.15 7.81 10.68
C ASP A 78 0.21 8.09 9.17
N ALA A 79 0.73 7.14 8.38
CA ALA A 79 0.78 7.24 6.92
C ALA A 79 0.54 5.86 6.25
N PRO A 80 -0.64 5.24 6.48
CA PRO A 80 -0.93 3.91 5.94
C PRO A 80 -1.44 3.93 4.49
N HIS A 81 -1.82 5.11 3.98
CA HIS A 81 -2.48 5.27 2.68
C HIS A 81 -1.54 5.84 1.62
N CYS A 82 -1.81 5.51 0.36
CA CYS A 82 -1.14 6.12 -0.79
C CYS A 82 -1.38 7.65 -0.79
N PRO A 83 -0.34 8.48 -0.91
CA PRO A 83 -0.51 9.93 -0.94
C PRO A 83 -1.30 10.39 -2.17
N GLN A 84 -2.26 11.28 -1.98
CA GLN A 84 -3.00 11.89 -3.09
C GLN A 84 -2.09 12.86 -3.86
N LEU A 85 -2.06 12.76 -5.19
CA LEU A 85 -1.32 13.67 -6.05
C LEU A 85 -2.18 14.88 -6.44
N PRO A 86 -1.55 16.02 -6.80
CA PRO A 86 -2.28 17.16 -7.35
C PRO A 86 -3.01 16.77 -8.64
N ILE A 87 -3.97 17.60 -9.03
CA ILE A 87 -4.64 17.46 -10.32
C ILE A 87 -3.63 17.83 -11.40
N PHE A 88 -3.38 16.90 -12.32
CA PHE A 88 -2.50 17.14 -13.46
C PHE A 88 -3.27 17.84 -14.58
N HIS A 89 -2.57 18.72 -15.29
CA HIS A 89 -3.10 19.42 -16.46
C HIS A 89 -2.10 19.26 -17.60
N ASP A 90 -2.61 18.91 -18.78
CA ASP A 90 -1.83 18.76 -20.02
C ASP A 90 -0.56 17.89 -19.89
N THR A 91 -0.60 16.92 -18.98
CA THR A 91 0.54 16.05 -18.67
C THR A 91 0.23 14.63 -19.10
N GLU A 92 1.16 14.01 -19.83
CA GLU A 92 1.06 12.59 -20.17
C GLU A 92 1.49 11.77 -18.96
N LEU A 93 0.67 10.79 -18.56
CA LEU A 93 0.89 9.98 -17.36
C LEU A 93 0.82 8.49 -17.69
N THR A 94 1.55 7.69 -16.93
CA THR A 94 1.50 6.23 -16.96
C THR A 94 0.86 5.74 -15.66
N ALA A 95 -0.41 5.36 -15.72
CA ALA A 95 -1.14 4.82 -14.59
C ALA A 95 -0.89 3.31 -14.45
N VAL A 96 -0.47 2.84 -13.28
CA VAL A 96 -0.19 1.42 -13.05
C VAL A 96 -1.47 0.68 -12.69
N LEU A 97 -1.89 -0.28 -13.52
CA LEU A 97 -3.07 -1.14 -13.32
C LEU A 97 -2.72 -2.48 -12.68
N ASP A 98 -1.54 -3.03 -12.94
CA ASP A 98 -1.04 -4.22 -12.24
C ASP A 98 0.45 -4.11 -11.91
N GLY A 99 0.84 -4.76 -10.82
CA GLY A 99 2.18 -4.71 -10.27
C GLY A 99 2.41 -3.56 -9.28
N GLN A 100 1.34 -2.86 -8.85
CA GLN A 100 1.49 -1.72 -7.95
C GLN A 100 2.18 -2.07 -6.62
N GLN A 101 1.93 -3.27 -6.05
CA GLN A 101 2.52 -3.67 -4.77
C GLN A 101 4.02 -3.93 -4.92
N ARG A 102 4.43 -4.52 -6.05
CA ARG A 102 5.83 -4.76 -6.41
C ARG A 102 6.58 -3.44 -6.62
N LEU A 103 6.01 -2.49 -7.36
CA LEU A 103 6.62 -1.17 -7.55
C LEU A 103 6.68 -0.35 -6.26
N THR A 104 5.63 -0.40 -5.43
CA THR A 104 5.64 0.26 -4.12
C THR A 104 6.68 -0.36 -3.19
N ALA A 105 6.83 -1.69 -3.20
CA ALA A 105 7.85 -2.39 -2.43
C ALA A 105 9.28 -2.00 -2.86
N LEU A 106 9.52 -1.86 -4.18
CA LEU A 106 10.77 -1.32 -4.69
C LEU A 106 11.01 0.12 -4.22
N ASN A 107 9.99 0.98 -4.33
CA ASN A 107 10.08 2.38 -3.92
C ASN A 107 10.40 2.52 -2.43
N ILE A 108 9.73 1.74 -1.57
CA ILE A 108 10.01 1.69 -0.13
C ILE A 108 11.44 1.19 0.13
N GLY A 109 11.83 0.06 -0.48
CA GLY A 109 13.12 -0.57 -0.23
C GLY A 109 14.33 0.24 -0.70
N LEU A 110 14.17 1.01 -1.78
CA LEU A 110 15.27 1.76 -2.41
C LEU A 110 15.24 3.26 -2.12
N CYS A 111 14.10 3.86 -1.75
CA CYS A 111 13.99 5.30 -1.56
C CYS A 111 13.50 5.72 -0.17
N GLY A 112 12.98 4.80 0.64
CA GLY A 112 12.26 5.19 1.86
C GLY A 112 12.40 4.23 3.03
N SER A 113 11.31 4.09 3.78
CA SER A 113 11.29 3.40 5.07
C SER A 113 9.95 2.73 5.38
N MET A 114 9.98 1.87 6.38
CA MET A 114 8.82 1.17 6.92
C MET A 114 8.79 1.31 8.44
N ALA A 115 7.67 1.79 8.97
CA ALA A 115 7.37 1.84 10.39
C ALA A 115 6.14 0.98 10.71
N TRP A 116 6.36 -0.11 11.44
CA TRP A 116 5.34 -1.05 11.90
C TRP A 116 5.33 -1.16 13.41
N ARG A 117 4.15 -1.41 13.96
CA ARG A 117 3.99 -1.63 15.39
C ARG A 117 4.80 -2.84 15.84
N VAL A 118 5.74 -2.63 16.74
CA VAL A 118 6.47 -3.72 17.38
C VAL A 118 5.53 -4.59 18.22
N LYS A 119 5.90 -5.86 18.38
CA LYS A 119 5.14 -6.80 19.20
C LYS A 119 4.97 -6.23 20.61
N HIS A 120 3.73 -6.24 21.11
CA HIS A 120 3.34 -5.65 22.41
C HIS A 120 3.45 -4.12 22.53
N GLY A 121 3.87 -3.41 21.48
CA GLY A 121 3.86 -1.96 21.45
C GLY A 121 2.42 -1.40 21.52
N ARG A 122 2.20 -0.37 22.35
CA ARG A 122 0.91 0.32 22.40
C ARG A 122 0.73 1.18 21.15
N ARG A 123 -0.45 1.14 20.53
CA ARG A 123 -0.77 1.96 19.32
C ARG A 123 -0.60 3.45 19.58
N SER A 124 -0.88 3.92 20.79
CA SER A 124 -0.71 5.32 21.18
C SER A 124 0.75 5.74 21.38
N ASN A 125 1.68 4.80 21.59
CA ASN A 125 3.09 5.12 21.78
C ASN A 125 3.78 5.31 20.40
N PRO A 126 4.32 6.50 20.08
CA PRO A 126 5.08 6.71 18.85
C PRO A 126 6.30 5.78 18.72
N ASP A 127 7.01 5.51 19.84
CA ASP A 127 8.21 4.66 19.85
C ASP A 127 7.90 3.19 19.54
N ALA A 128 6.62 2.80 19.53
CA ALA A 128 6.20 1.48 19.09
C ALA A 128 6.33 1.28 17.57
N PHE A 129 6.60 2.34 16.80
CA PHE A 129 6.70 2.33 15.35
C PHE A 129 8.10 2.80 14.90
N PRO A 130 9.16 2.04 15.20
CA PRO A 130 10.51 2.43 14.80
C PRO A 130 10.61 2.48 13.27
N GLU A 131 11.20 3.55 12.77
CA GLU A 131 11.51 3.69 11.35
C GLU A 131 12.64 2.72 10.97
N LYS A 132 12.40 1.89 9.96
CA LYS A 132 13.36 0.89 9.47
C LYS A 132 13.58 1.04 7.97
N HIS A 133 14.80 0.77 7.54
CA HIS A 133 15.17 0.70 6.13
C HIS A 133 15.52 -0.73 5.73
N LEU A 134 15.48 -1.02 4.44
CA LEU A 134 15.89 -2.32 3.92
C LEU A 134 17.42 -2.42 3.87
N PHE A 135 17.95 -3.45 4.50
CA PHE A 135 19.37 -3.80 4.46
C PHE A 135 19.57 -5.18 3.82
N LEU A 136 20.71 -5.32 3.14
CA LEU A 136 21.23 -6.58 2.62
C LEU A 136 22.44 -6.99 3.48
N ASP A 137 22.47 -8.22 3.97
CA ASP A 137 23.67 -8.77 4.59
C ASP A 137 24.62 -9.31 3.52
N LEU A 138 25.79 -8.69 3.41
CA LEU A 138 26.82 -9.04 2.42
C LEU A 138 27.65 -10.26 2.83
N LEU A 139 27.60 -10.69 4.09
CA LEU A 139 28.35 -11.84 4.61
C LEU A 139 27.46 -13.05 4.91
N ALA A 140 26.17 -12.97 4.59
CA ALA A 140 25.25 -14.07 4.80
C ALA A 140 25.74 -15.32 4.07
N GLU A 141 25.88 -16.43 4.81
CA GLU A 141 26.13 -17.73 4.20
C GLU A 141 24.92 -18.10 3.34
N HIS A 142 25.16 -18.31 2.05
CA HIS A 142 24.15 -18.81 1.13
C HIS A 142 23.89 -20.27 1.51
N GLY A 143 22.69 -20.60 1.96
CA GLY A 143 22.31 -22.00 2.20
C GLY A 143 22.45 -22.81 0.91
N ASP A 144 22.92 -24.06 1.04
CA ASP A 144 22.97 -25.01 -0.08
C ASP A 144 21.57 -25.24 -0.67
N ASP A 145 21.50 -25.28 -2.01
CA ASP A 145 20.48 -25.75 -2.96
C ASP A 145 19.18 -26.42 -2.43
N ASP A 146 18.43 -25.77 -1.54
CA ASP A 146 17.01 -26.06 -1.34
C ASP A 146 16.22 -25.02 -2.17
N GLU A 147 15.42 -25.46 -3.14
CA GLU A 147 14.68 -24.61 -4.10
C GLU A 147 13.75 -23.55 -3.45
N ASN A 148 13.57 -23.59 -2.13
CA ASN A 148 12.76 -22.66 -1.33
C ASN A 148 13.55 -21.83 -0.30
N SER A 149 14.88 -21.93 -0.26
CA SER A 149 15.70 -21.19 0.70
C SER A 149 16.03 -19.79 0.20
N GLU A 150 15.88 -18.78 1.07
CA GLU A 150 16.23 -17.38 0.78
C GLU A 150 17.76 -17.29 0.60
N LYS A 151 18.23 -16.98 -0.62
CA LYS A 151 19.67 -16.98 -0.95
C LYS A 151 20.36 -15.72 -0.43
N TYR A 152 19.72 -14.57 -0.59
CA TYR A 152 20.19 -13.28 -0.11
C TYR A 152 19.36 -12.82 1.08
N ARG A 153 20.04 -12.49 2.18
CA ARG A 153 19.38 -12.12 3.42
C ARG A 153 19.07 -10.63 3.46
N PHE A 154 17.81 -10.30 3.17
CA PHE A 154 17.27 -8.94 3.28
C PHE A 154 16.47 -8.76 4.56
N LYS A 155 16.61 -7.61 5.23
CA LYS A 155 15.87 -7.31 6.45
C LYS A 155 15.61 -5.82 6.64
N PHE A 156 14.45 -5.48 7.19
CA PHE A 156 14.19 -4.14 7.68
C PHE A 156 14.79 -3.94 9.08
N LEU A 157 15.71 -3.00 9.21
CA LEU A 157 16.43 -2.68 10.44
C LEU A 157 16.42 -1.16 10.70
N THR A 158 16.54 -0.77 11.98
CA THR A 158 16.95 0.61 12.30
C THR A 158 18.44 0.78 12.02
N ASN A 159 18.91 2.02 11.86
CA ASN A 159 20.35 2.27 11.68
C ASN A 159 21.19 1.76 12.87
N GLU A 160 20.65 1.84 14.09
CA GLU A 160 21.30 1.30 15.30
C GLU A 160 21.44 -0.23 15.21
N GLN A 161 20.37 -0.94 14.85
CA GLN A 161 20.39 -2.39 14.69
C GLN A 161 21.36 -2.86 13.59
N ALA A 162 21.53 -2.08 12.53
CA ALA A 162 22.49 -2.37 11.47
C ALA A 162 23.94 -2.03 11.85
N ASN A 163 24.16 -1.22 12.89
CA ASN A 163 25.50 -0.89 13.39
C ASN A 163 25.93 -1.82 14.53
N GLU A 164 25.00 -2.34 15.33
CA GLU A 164 25.24 -3.31 16.42
C GLU A 164 25.41 -4.76 15.94
N SER A 165 25.73 -4.93 14.66
CA SER A 165 25.90 -6.21 13.99
C SER A 165 26.98 -7.05 14.64
N LYS A 166 26.80 -8.38 14.64
CA LYS A 166 27.87 -9.31 15.02
C LYS A 166 28.99 -9.24 13.99
N ASP A 167 30.21 -9.62 14.39
CA ASP A 167 31.36 -9.71 13.49
C ASP A 167 31.06 -10.54 12.23
N SER A 168 30.14 -11.52 12.27
CA SER A 168 29.75 -12.36 11.14
C SER A 168 28.78 -11.71 10.15
N GLU A 169 28.30 -10.49 10.37
CA GLU A 169 27.27 -9.83 9.56
C GLU A 169 27.77 -8.49 9.02
N CYS A 170 27.37 -8.14 7.80
CA CYS A 170 27.66 -6.83 7.22
C CYS A 170 26.44 -6.28 6.51
N TRP A 171 25.67 -5.45 7.21
CA TRP A 171 24.44 -4.86 6.68
C TRP A 171 24.73 -3.63 5.82
N TYR A 172 24.43 -3.75 4.53
CA TYR A 172 24.45 -2.66 3.56
C TYR A 172 23.04 -2.08 3.38
N LYS A 173 22.87 -0.76 3.54
CA LYS A 173 21.58 -0.10 3.32
C LYS A 173 21.28 -0.07 1.83
N VAL A 174 20.21 -0.76 1.41
CA VAL A 174 19.92 -1.02 0.00
C VAL A 174 19.74 0.27 -0.80
N ALA A 175 19.11 1.28 -0.22
CA ALA A 175 18.89 2.58 -0.85
C ALA A 175 20.19 3.27 -1.34
N ASP A 176 21.30 3.08 -0.63
CA ASP A 176 22.57 3.76 -0.92
C ASP A 176 23.13 3.35 -2.30
N VAL A 177 22.71 2.19 -2.84
CA VAL A 177 23.13 1.72 -4.16
C VAL A 177 22.71 2.67 -5.28
N LEU A 178 21.60 3.41 -5.13
CA LEU A 178 21.08 4.34 -6.14
C LEU A 178 22.02 5.53 -6.40
N ALA A 179 22.82 5.89 -5.39
CA ALA A 179 23.73 7.04 -5.43
C ALA A 179 25.04 6.74 -6.17
N PHE A 180 25.30 5.48 -6.54
CA PHE A 180 26.56 5.13 -7.18
C PHE A 180 26.71 5.76 -8.56
N THR A 181 27.86 6.41 -8.74
CA THR A 181 28.29 7.00 -10.02
C THR A 181 29.50 6.26 -10.58
N ASN A 182 30.39 5.78 -9.70
CA ASN A 182 31.52 4.94 -10.03
C ASN A 182 31.48 3.68 -9.14
N PRO A 183 30.66 2.69 -9.51
CA PRO A 183 30.32 1.56 -8.65
C PRO A 183 31.56 0.81 -8.15
N THR A 184 32.55 0.59 -9.01
CA THR A 184 33.77 -0.15 -8.64
C THR A 184 34.52 0.54 -7.50
N LEU A 185 34.76 1.85 -7.60
CA LEU A 185 35.52 2.59 -6.60
C LEU A 185 34.73 2.76 -5.31
N GLU A 186 33.46 3.18 -5.42
CA GLU A 186 32.59 3.48 -4.27
C GLU A 186 32.28 2.22 -3.45
N MET A 187 32.04 1.08 -4.10
CA MET A 187 31.85 -0.21 -3.41
C MET A 187 33.11 -0.63 -2.65
N ILE A 188 34.28 -0.59 -3.28
CA ILE A 188 35.54 -0.99 -2.65
C ILE A 188 35.85 -0.08 -1.45
N GLN A 189 35.64 1.23 -1.58
CA GLN A 189 35.82 2.18 -0.48
C GLN A 189 34.85 1.89 0.68
N TRP A 190 33.57 1.63 0.38
CA TRP A 190 32.57 1.32 1.40
C TRP A 190 32.91 0.03 2.15
N LEU A 191 33.35 -1.01 1.44
CA LEU A 191 33.72 -2.31 1.98
C LEU A 191 34.98 -2.23 2.84
N ASN A 192 36.06 -1.62 2.33
CA ASN A 192 37.34 -1.50 3.05
C ASN A 192 37.21 -0.66 4.34
N ALA A 193 36.25 0.27 4.41
CA ALA A 193 36.00 1.05 5.61
C ALA A 193 35.32 0.25 6.74
N ARG A 194 34.72 -0.90 6.42
CA ARG A 194 33.87 -1.67 7.36
C ARG A 194 34.31 -3.12 7.56
N LEU A 195 35.06 -3.68 6.62
CA LEU A 195 35.44 -5.08 6.62
C LEU A 195 36.96 -5.24 6.49
N PRO A 196 37.54 -6.26 7.14
CA PRO A 196 38.93 -6.65 6.90
C PRO A 196 39.10 -7.22 5.49
N GLN A 197 40.30 -7.10 4.92
CA GLN A 197 40.60 -7.44 3.53
C GLN A 197 40.16 -8.86 3.13
N ASN A 198 40.28 -9.83 4.03
CA ASN A 198 39.89 -11.23 3.80
C ASN A 198 38.38 -11.46 3.65
N ARG A 199 37.54 -10.49 4.00
CA ARG A 199 36.07 -10.56 3.87
C ARG A 199 35.50 -9.63 2.80
N VAL A 200 36.29 -8.66 2.35
CA VAL A 200 35.91 -7.73 1.28
C VAL A 200 35.60 -8.49 -0.01
N GLU A 201 36.39 -9.52 -0.35
CA GLU A 201 36.18 -10.33 -1.55
C GLU A 201 34.81 -11.03 -1.53
N ALA A 202 34.41 -11.61 -0.39
CA ALA A 202 33.12 -12.27 -0.23
C ALA A 202 31.94 -11.28 -0.34
N ALA A 203 32.06 -10.11 0.29
CA ALA A 203 31.01 -9.09 0.31
C ALA A 203 30.85 -8.33 -1.04
N CYS A 204 31.89 -8.32 -1.87
CA CYS A 204 31.88 -7.64 -3.17
C CYS A 204 30.87 -8.27 -4.15
N GLY A 205 30.75 -9.60 -4.15
CA GLY A 205 29.84 -10.34 -5.03
C GLY A 205 28.37 -9.90 -4.88
N PRO A 206 27.77 -10.05 -3.69
CA PRO A 206 26.40 -9.60 -3.44
C PRO A 206 26.18 -8.11 -3.71
N LEU A 207 27.12 -7.24 -3.32
CA LEU A 207 26.96 -5.79 -3.55
C LEU A 207 26.98 -5.42 -5.04
N ASN A 208 27.87 -6.01 -5.82
CA ASN A 208 27.89 -5.83 -7.27
C ASN A 208 26.61 -6.38 -7.90
N GLN A 209 26.13 -7.56 -7.48
CA GLN A 209 24.88 -8.14 -7.99
C GLN A 209 23.69 -7.19 -7.73
N LEU A 210 23.60 -6.60 -6.53
CA LEU A 210 22.57 -5.61 -6.20
C LEU A 210 22.63 -4.43 -7.18
N TYR A 211 23.82 -3.87 -7.40
CA TYR A 211 23.98 -2.78 -8.35
C TYR A 211 23.55 -3.16 -9.77
N GLN A 212 23.97 -4.34 -10.27
CA GLN A 212 23.58 -4.81 -11.61
C GLN A 212 22.06 -4.94 -11.76
N VAL A 213 21.39 -5.51 -10.76
CA VAL A 213 19.93 -5.69 -10.74
C VAL A 213 19.19 -4.35 -10.77
N ILE A 214 19.68 -3.35 -10.02
CA ILE A 214 19.01 -2.04 -9.92
C ILE A 214 19.31 -1.13 -11.12
N HIS A 215 20.56 -1.10 -11.59
CA HIS A 215 21.04 -0.11 -12.58
C HIS A 215 21.09 -0.62 -14.01
N ASN A 216 21.36 -1.90 -14.23
CA ASN A 216 21.78 -2.37 -15.56
C ASN A 216 20.82 -3.39 -16.18
N LYS A 217 20.18 -4.23 -15.36
CA LYS A 217 19.26 -5.26 -15.85
C LYS A 217 17.89 -4.65 -16.18
N SER A 218 17.45 -4.80 -17.42
CA SER A 218 16.06 -4.49 -17.80
C SER A 218 15.15 -5.66 -17.43
N LEU A 219 14.72 -5.68 -16.17
CA LEU A 219 13.91 -6.77 -15.61
C LEU A 219 12.40 -6.59 -15.84
N LEU A 220 11.97 -5.41 -16.29
CA LEU A 220 10.55 -5.09 -16.36
C LEU A 220 9.97 -5.47 -17.73
N SER A 221 8.92 -6.29 -17.72
CA SER A 221 8.11 -6.61 -18.89
C SER A 221 6.70 -6.09 -18.68
N PHE A 222 6.17 -5.27 -19.59
CA PHE A 222 4.86 -4.63 -19.40
C PHE A 222 3.99 -4.65 -20.65
N TYR A 223 2.67 -4.65 -20.44
CA TYR A 223 1.69 -4.31 -21.46
C TYR A 223 1.16 -2.91 -21.17
N GLU A 224 0.99 -2.11 -22.22
CA GLU A 224 0.44 -0.76 -22.12
C GLU A 224 -0.92 -0.69 -22.85
N GLU A 225 -1.97 -0.35 -22.10
CA GLU A 225 -3.28 -0.01 -22.65
C GLU A 225 -3.33 1.48 -22.98
N LYS A 226 -3.78 1.81 -24.19
CA LYS A 226 -3.84 3.18 -24.71
C LYS A 226 -5.27 3.72 -24.84
N SER A 227 -6.28 2.88 -24.66
CA SER A 227 -7.67 3.32 -24.66
C SER A 227 -7.92 4.29 -23.50
N GLN A 228 -8.60 5.38 -23.81
CA GLN A 228 -9.01 6.38 -22.81
C GLN A 228 -10.40 6.06 -22.20
N ASP A 229 -10.99 4.92 -22.56
CA ASP A 229 -12.25 4.43 -22.01
C ASP A 229 -12.02 3.82 -20.63
N LEU A 230 -12.48 4.53 -19.59
CA LEU A 230 -12.36 4.11 -18.20
C LEU A 230 -13.05 2.76 -17.94
N GLU A 231 -14.20 2.48 -18.58
CA GLU A 231 -14.91 1.21 -18.36
C GLU A 231 -14.12 0.03 -18.90
N LYS A 232 -13.51 0.18 -20.08
CA LYS A 232 -12.59 -0.82 -20.63
C LYS A 232 -11.39 -1.04 -19.69
N VAL A 233 -10.75 0.03 -19.23
CA VAL A 233 -9.61 -0.03 -18.31
C VAL A 233 -9.98 -0.73 -17.00
N LEU A 234 -11.13 -0.39 -16.42
CA LEU A 234 -11.69 -1.01 -15.22
C LEU A 234 -11.91 -2.52 -15.44
N ASN A 235 -12.52 -2.91 -16.56
CA ASN A 235 -12.74 -4.31 -16.90
C ASN A 235 -11.44 -5.11 -17.06
N ILE A 236 -10.42 -4.52 -17.67
CA ILE A 236 -9.09 -5.13 -17.77
C ILE A 236 -8.49 -5.33 -16.37
N PHE A 237 -8.51 -4.28 -15.54
CA PHE A 237 -8.01 -4.33 -14.16
C PHE A 237 -8.67 -5.46 -13.36
N ILE A 238 -10.00 -5.54 -13.39
CA ILE A 238 -10.77 -6.55 -12.68
C ILE A 238 -10.40 -7.94 -13.16
N ARG A 239 -10.42 -8.17 -14.48
CA ARG A 239 -10.15 -9.50 -15.05
C ARG A 239 -8.73 -9.98 -14.76
N MET A 240 -7.73 -9.11 -14.83
CA MET A 240 -6.34 -9.47 -14.56
C MET A 240 -6.13 -9.88 -13.10
N ASN A 241 -6.72 -9.14 -12.17
CA ASN A 241 -6.59 -9.42 -10.73
C ASN A 241 -7.49 -10.57 -10.25
N SER A 242 -8.51 -10.94 -11.03
CA SER A 242 -9.38 -12.09 -10.73
C SER A 242 -8.67 -13.44 -10.95
N GLY A 243 -7.60 -13.47 -11.75
CA GLY A 243 -6.82 -14.69 -12.03
C GLY A 243 -5.64 -14.96 -11.08
N GLY A 244 -5.27 -14.00 -10.21
CA GLY A 244 -4.11 -14.08 -9.30
C GLY A 244 -4.49 -13.99 -7.81
N THR A 245 -3.72 -13.26 -6.99
CA THR A 245 -4.16 -12.86 -5.63
C THR A 245 -5.41 -12.00 -5.75
N VAL A 246 -6.56 -12.61 -5.46
CA VAL A 246 -7.89 -12.05 -5.68
C VAL A 246 -8.00 -10.68 -5.00
N LEU A 247 -8.35 -9.65 -5.77
CA LEU A 247 -8.84 -8.39 -5.20
C LEU A 247 -9.94 -8.72 -4.19
N SER A 248 -9.94 -8.07 -3.04
CA SER A 248 -11.10 -8.23 -2.17
C SER A 248 -12.32 -7.75 -2.96
N TYR A 249 -13.45 -8.40 -2.73
CA TYR A 249 -14.70 -7.98 -3.31
C TYR A 249 -14.95 -6.47 -3.11
N SER A 250 -14.56 -5.94 -1.97
CA SER A 250 -14.70 -4.52 -1.64
C SER A 250 -13.72 -3.62 -2.38
N ASP A 251 -12.54 -4.11 -2.79
CA ASP A 251 -11.67 -3.37 -3.70
C ASP A 251 -12.34 -3.19 -5.08
N LEU A 252 -13.02 -4.23 -5.58
CA LEU A 252 -13.83 -4.13 -6.79
C LEU A 252 -14.97 -3.11 -6.60
N LEU A 253 -15.67 -3.13 -5.48
CA LEU A 253 -16.76 -2.18 -5.23
C LEU A 253 -16.26 -0.73 -5.10
N LEU A 254 -15.13 -0.55 -4.42
CA LEU A 254 -14.49 0.76 -4.30
C LEU A 254 -14.09 1.29 -5.67
N SER A 255 -13.60 0.44 -6.57
CA SER A 255 -13.28 0.83 -7.94
C SER A 255 -14.48 1.38 -8.71
N ILE A 256 -15.64 0.75 -8.54
CA ILE A 256 -16.88 1.20 -9.16
C ILE A 256 -17.37 2.49 -8.51
N ALA A 257 -17.28 2.60 -7.18
CA ALA A 257 -17.62 3.82 -6.46
C ALA A 257 -16.77 5.00 -6.94
N VAL A 258 -15.46 4.83 -7.04
CA VAL A 258 -14.51 5.83 -7.58
C VAL A 258 -14.87 6.28 -9.00
N ALA A 259 -15.38 5.39 -9.84
CA ALA A 259 -15.77 5.74 -11.21
C ALA A 259 -17.09 6.51 -11.31
N GLN A 260 -17.99 6.37 -10.32
CA GLN A 260 -19.36 6.90 -10.37
C GLN A 260 -19.63 8.08 -9.42
N TRP A 261 -18.78 8.26 -8.41
CA TRP A 261 -18.85 9.31 -7.39
C TRP A 261 -18.21 10.60 -7.92
N THR A 262 -18.83 11.77 -7.71
CA THR A 262 -18.32 13.04 -8.27
C THR A 262 -17.07 13.57 -7.54
N GLY A 263 -17.02 13.42 -6.23
CA GLY A 263 -15.84 13.61 -5.37
C GLY A 263 -14.90 12.39 -5.28
N ASP A 264 -13.99 12.43 -4.31
CA ASP A 264 -13.00 11.37 -4.09
C ASP A 264 -13.54 10.30 -3.13
N ALA A 265 -14.29 9.34 -3.66
CA ALA A 265 -14.88 8.24 -2.88
C ALA A 265 -13.83 7.48 -2.05
N ARG A 266 -12.64 7.23 -2.64
CA ARG A 266 -11.55 6.53 -1.96
C ARG A 266 -11.13 7.28 -0.71
N LYS A 267 -10.81 8.57 -0.86
CA LYS A 267 -10.43 9.42 0.27
C LYS A 267 -11.51 9.51 1.33
N GLU A 268 -12.77 9.73 0.95
CA GLU A 268 -13.89 9.84 1.89
C GLU A 268 -14.09 8.56 2.70
N ILE A 269 -14.02 7.39 2.06
CA ILE A 269 -14.18 6.11 2.72
C ILE A 269 -13.01 5.83 3.68
N HIS A 270 -11.78 6.03 3.23
CA HIS A 270 -10.60 5.80 4.06
C HIS A 270 -10.55 6.77 5.26
N THR A 271 -10.88 8.05 5.03
CA THR A 271 -10.97 9.04 6.12
C THR A 271 -11.98 8.60 7.19
N LEU A 272 -13.16 8.14 6.78
CA LEU A 272 -14.15 7.64 7.74
C LEU A 272 -13.64 6.41 8.50
N VAL A 273 -13.02 5.44 7.81
CA VAL A 273 -12.44 4.26 8.47
C VAL A 273 -11.42 4.68 9.54
N ASP A 274 -10.55 5.64 9.22
CA ASP A 274 -9.54 6.13 10.16
C ASP A 274 -10.18 6.83 11.36
N GLU A 275 -11.17 7.69 11.14
CA GLU A 275 -11.92 8.37 12.21
C GLU A 275 -12.58 7.36 13.16
N LEU A 276 -13.24 6.33 12.62
CA LEU A 276 -13.86 5.27 13.43
C LEU A 276 -12.81 4.48 14.20
N ASN A 277 -11.70 4.11 13.57
CA ASN A 277 -10.62 3.32 14.18
C ASN A 277 -9.82 4.10 15.23
N ASN A 278 -9.81 5.43 15.17
CA ASN A 278 -9.18 6.29 16.15
C ASN A 278 -10.13 6.72 17.30
N THR A 279 -11.34 6.17 17.35
CA THR A 279 -12.29 6.44 18.45
C THR A 279 -11.93 5.63 19.69
N GLY A 280 -11.86 6.29 20.86
CA GLY A 280 -11.56 5.64 22.14
C GLY A 280 -10.17 4.98 22.17
N ASP A 281 -10.09 3.76 22.70
CA ASP A 281 -8.86 2.95 22.71
C ASP A 281 -8.55 2.27 21.36
N GLY A 282 -9.36 2.55 20.34
CA GLY A 282 -9.16 2.17 18.96
C GLY A 282 -9.89 0.89 18.54
N PHE A 283 -10.19 0.83 17.25
CA PHE A 283 -10.84 -0.29 16.55
C PHE A 283 -10.01 -0.71 15.32
N ASN A 284 -10.44 -1.80 14.67
CA ASN A 284 -9.82 -2.31 13.44
C ASN A 284 -10.88 -2.56 12.35
N PHE A 285 -11.82 -1.63 12.21
CA PHE A 285 -12.82 -1.67 11.16
C PHE A 285 -12.18 -1.52 9.78
N THR A 286 -12.76 -2.23 8.83
CA THR A 286 -12.32 -2.24 7.44
C THR A 286 -13.22 -1.37 6.57
N LYS A 287 -12.70 -0.91 5.44
CA LYS A 287 -13.50 -0.23 4.41
C LYS A 287 -14.70 -1.08 3.94
N ASP A 288 -14.55 -2.41 3.96
CA ASP A 288 -15.59 -3.38 3.64
C ASP A 288 -16.80 -3.21 4.56
N LEU A 289 -16.56 -3.09 5.87
CA LEU A 289 -17.62 -2.84 6.85
C LEU A 289 -18.30 -1.50 6.60
N VAL A 290 -17.50 -0.45 6.36
CA VAL A 290 -18.01 0.90 6.12
C VAL A 290 -18.86 0.96 4.84
N LEU A 291 -18.42 0.33 3.75
CA LEU A 291 -19.20 0.23 2.51
C LEU A 291 -20.48 -0.58 2.70
N LYS A 292 -20.43 -1.70 3.45
CA LYS A 292 -21.63 -2.48 3.82
C LYS A 292 -22.63 -1.63 4.60
N ALA A 293 -22.15 -0.90 5.61
CA ALA A 293 -22.96 0.00 6.40
C ALA A 293 -23.56 1.10 5.52
N GLY A 294 -22.77 1.69 4.61
CA GLY A 294 -23.23 2.71 3.68
C GLY A 294 -24.40 2.25 2.83
N LEU A 295 -24.31 1.06 2.21
CA LEU A 295 -25.42 0.51 1.44
C LEU A 295 -26.67 0.25 2.30
N MET A 296 -26.47 -0.36 3.47
CA MET A 296 -27.56 -0.71 4.38
C MET A 296 -28.29 0.54 4.90
N LEU A 297 -27.55 1.55 5.35
CA LEU A 297 -28.09 2.80 5.90
C LEU A 297 -28.67 3.72 4.82
N ALA A 298 -28.25 3.54 3.57
CA ALA A 298 -28.81 4.23 2.42
C ALA A 298 -30.02 3.50 1.81
N ASP A 299 -30.49 2.39 2.39
CA ASP A 299 -31.58 1.55 1.89
C ASP A 299 -31.34 1.05 0.44
N ILE A 300 -30.08 0.76 0.10
CA ILE A 300 -29.70 0.36 -1.26
C ILE A 300 -29.67 -1.16 -1.38
N GLY A 301 -30.64 -1.69 -2.13
CA GLY A 301 -30.71 -3.11 -2.49
C GLY A 301 -31.20 -4.02 -1.36
N SER A 302 -31.38 -5.30 -1.67
CA SER A 302 -31.62 -6.31 -0.63
C SER A 302 -30.41 -6.40 0.30
N VAL A 303 -30.63 -6.72 1.58
CA VAL A 303 -29.65 -6.76 2.71
C VAL A 303 -28.31 -7.46 2.39
N GLY A 304 -28.24 -8.25 1.32
CA GLY A 304 -27.00 -8.84 0.82
C GLY A 304 -26.07 -7.84 0.14
N PHE A 305 -24.80 -7.86 0.54
CA PHE A 305 -23.72 -7.10 -0.07
C PHE A 305 -23.36 -7.65 -1.47
N LYS A 306 -24.13 -7.28 -2.51
CA LYS A 306 -24.01 -7.77 -3.89
C LYS A 306 -23.37 -6.73 -4.85
N VAL A 307 -22.57 -7.15 -5.85
CA VAL A 307 -21.90 -6.27 -6.84
C VAL A 307 -22.93 -5.52 -7.65
N GLU A 308 -24.05 -6.19 -7.93
CA GLU A 308 -25.23 -5.64 -8.60
C GLU A 308 -25.74 -4.36 -7.91
N ASN A 309 -25.52 -4.21 -6.60
CA ASN A 309 -25.91 -3.02 -5.85
C ASN A 309 -24.95 -1.84 -6.06
N PHE A 310 -23.78 -2.04 -6.66
CA PHE A 310 -22.80 -0.99 -6.95
C PHE A 310 -22.85 -0.60 -8.43
N ASN A 311 -23.96 0.01 -8.82
CA ASN A 311 -24.15 0.62 -10.12
C ASN A 311 -24.23 2.15 -9.99
N ARG A 312 -24.16 2.86 -11.12
CA ARG A 312 -24.19 4.33 -11.17
C ARG A 312 -25.35 4.95 -10.39
N LYS A 313 -26.56 4.38 -10.52
CA LYS A 313 -27.76 4.87 -9.83
C LYS A 313 -27.61 4.76 -8.30
N ASN A 314 -27.17 3.61 -7.83
CA ASN A 314 -27.00 3.33 -6.41
C ASN A 314 -25.85 4.12 -5.78
N MET A 315 -24.72 4.26 -6.49
CA MET A 315 -23.60 5.09 -6.03
C MET A 315 -24.00 6.57 -5.90
N GLY A 316 -24.83 7.08 -6.82
CA GLY A 316 -25.38 8.43 -6.68
C GLY A 316 -26.33 8.59 -5.49
N ILE A 317 -27.05 7.54 -5.07
CA ILE A 317 -27.86 7.56 -3.82
C ILE A 317 -26.94 7.54 -2.60
N LEU A 318 -25.93 6.67 -2.62
CA LEU A 318 -24.96 6.53 -1.53
C LEU A 318 -24.20 7.85 -1.31
N GLU A 319 -23.71 8.49 -2.37
CA GLU A 319 -23.02 9.78 -2.31
C GLU A 319 -23.90 10.86 -1.66
N LYS A 320 -25.18 10.94 -2.05
CA LYS A 320 -26.13 11.90 -1.47
C LYS A 320 -26.43 11.64 0.01
N ARG A 321 -26.54 10.37 0.41
CA ARG A 321 -26.82 9.96 1.79
C ARG A 321 -25.56 9.81 2.65
N TRP A 322 -24.37 9.96 2.06
CA TRP A 322 -23.09 9.72 2.71
C TRP A 322 -22.88 10.53 4.00
N PRO A 323 -23.24 11.83 4.09
CA PRO A 323 -23.12 12.58 5.33
C PRO A 323 -23.87 11.92 6.50
N GLU A 324 -25.05 11.38 6.22
CA GLU A 324 -25.89 10.74 7.23
C GLU A 324 -25.35 9.37 7.66
N VAL A 325 -24.77 8.63 6.71
CA VAL A 325 -24.04 7.39 6.96
C VAL A 325 -22.86 7.65 7.90
N LYS A 326 -22.05 8.68 7.62
CA LYS A 326 -20.89 9.08 8.43
C LYS A 326 -21.30 9.36 9.87
N GLU A 327 -22.29 10.22 10.08
CA GLU A 327 -22.76 10.57 11.43
C GLU A 327 -23.28 9.36 12.19
N SER A 328 -24.09 8.51 11.54
CA SER A 328 -24.66 7.32 12.19
C SER A 328 -23.59 6.32 12.62
N LEU A 329 -22.56 6.12 11.81
CA LEU A 329 -21.43 5.26 12.13
C LEU A 329 -20.58 5.85 13.26
N LYS A 330 -20.30 7.15 13.24
CA LYS A 330 -19.54 7.83 14.29
C LYS A 330 -20.22 7.69 15.64
N VAL A 331 -21.53 7.97 15.72
CA VAL A 331 -22.31 7.82 16.96
C VAL A 331 -22.33 6.36 17.43
N ALA A 332 -22.51 5.40 16.52
CA ALA A 332 -22.51 3.98 16.87
C ALA A 332 -21.16 3.50 17.43
N VAL A 333 -20.04 3.93 16.85
CA VAL A 333 -18.70 3.59 17.35
C VAL A 333 -18.41 4.30 18.68
N GLN A 334 -18.81 5.56 18.82
CA GLN A 334 -18.69 6.27 20.10
C GLN A 334 -19.50 5.60 21.22
N LEU A 335 -20.68 5.05 20.91
CA LEU A 335 -21.49 4.26 21.84
C LEU A 335 -20.78 2.96 22.22
N LEU A 336 -20.18 2.25 21.27
CA LEU A 336 -19.39 1.06 21.57
C LEU A 336 -18.21 1.40 22.48
N ALA A 337 -17.49 2.49 22.18
CA ALA A 337 -16.37 2.94 22.98
C ALA A 337 -16.79 3.33 24.41
N SER A 338 -17.95 3.99 24.59
CA SER A 338 -18.45 4.35 25.93
C SER A 338 -18.83 3.13 26.78
N PHE A 339 -19.19 2.02 26.15
CA PHE A 339 -19.38 0.72 26.82
C PHE A 339 -18.08 -0.08 27.04
N GLY A 340 -16.91 0.47 26.68
CA GLY A 340 -15.61 -0.18 26.87
C GLY A 340 -15.24 -1.18 25.77
N PHE A 341 -15.91 -1.16 24.61
CA PHE A 341 -15.49 -1.95 23.46
C PHE A 341 -14.27 -1.33 22.77
N THR A 342 -13.39 -2.20 22.29
CA THR A 342 -12.13 -1.91 21.58
C THR A 342 -11.91 -2.96 20.50
N GLU A 343 -10.87 -2.80 19.68
CA GLU A 343 -10.37 -3.85 18.77
C GLU A 343 -10.27 -5.23 19.43
N LYS A 344 -9.85 -5.31 20.70
CA LYS A 344 -9.60 -6.58 21.39
C LYS A 344 -10.85 -7.23 21.98
N THR A 345 -11.86 -6.42 22.31
CA THR A 345 -13.06 -6.87 23.01
C THR A 345 -14.26 -7.03 22.09
N LEU A 346 -14.29 -6.32 20.95
CA LEU A 346 -15.30 -6.50 19.92
C LEU A 346 -15.03 -7.79 19.13
N ARG A 347 -15.84 -8.82 19.37
CA ARG A 347 -15.65 -10.15 18.74
C ARG A 347 -15.97 -10.18 17.25
N ALA A 348 -16.89 -9.33 16.80
CA ALA A 348 -17.32 -9.28 15.42
C ALA A 348 -17.61 -7.83 15.01
N ASP A 349 -16.85 -7.33 14.04
CA ASP A 349 -16.99 -5.97 13.50
C ASP A 349 -18.40 -5.72 12.91
N SER A 350 -19.04 -6.78 12.40
CA SER A 350 -20.41 -6.72 11.87
C SER A 350 -21.46 -6.33 12.93
N ALA A 351 -21.15 -6.45 14.23
CA ALA A 351 -22.03 -5.99 15.30
C ALA A 351 -22.27 -4.48 15.26
N LEU A 352 -21.40 -3.71 14.60
CA LEU A 352 -21.60 -2.28 14.37
C LEU A 352 -22.84 -1.99 13.50
N LEU A 353 -23.15 -2.87 12.55
CA LEU A 353 -24.22 -2.65 11.56
C LEU A 353 -25.60 -2.45 12.20
N PRO A 354 -26.15 -3.38 13.01
CA PRO A 354 -27.46 -3.18 13.62
C PRO A 354 -27.51 -1.95 14.55
N ILE A 355 -26.40 -1.60 15.20
CA ILE A 355 -26.30 -0.41 16.07
C ILE A 355 -26.39 0.86 15.23
N ALA A 356 -25.60 0.95 14.16
CA ALA A 356 -25.64 2.09 13.25
C ALA A 356 -27.02 2.22 12.56
N TYR A 357 -27.66 1.10 12.24
CA TYR A 357 -29.03 1.09 11.70
C TYR A 357 -30.04 1.67 12.71
N TYR A 358 -29.96 1.25 13.97
CA TYR A 358 -30.80 1.78 15.04
C TYR A 358 -30.61 3.29 15.23
N VAL A 359 -29.36 3.74 15.32
CA VAL A 359 -28.98 5.17 15.43
C VAL A 359 -29.60 5.98 14.29
N ARG A 360 -29.45 5.49 13.05
CA ARG A 360 -29.97 6.13 11.85
C ARG A 360 -31.49 6.20 11.85
N HIS A 361 -32.17 5.08 12.10
CA HIS A 361 -33.63 4.99 12.06
C HIS A 361 -34.28 5.88 13.15
N ARG A 362 -33.64 5.99 14.31
CA ARG A 362 -34.08 6.88 15.40
C ARG A 362 -33.60 8.32 15.25
N LYS A 363 -32.78 8.63 14.25
CA LYS A 363 -32.15 9.94 14.01
C LYS A 363 -31.40 10.46 15.25
N LEU A 364 -30.67 9.57 15.92
CA LEU A 364 -29.89 9.90 17.10
C LEU A 364 -28.61 10.64 16.68
N ASP A 365 -28.28 11.70 17.42
CA ASP A 365 -27.05 12.47 17.27
C ASP A 365 -26.11 12.22 18.45
N SER A 366 -24.98 12.94 18.48
CA SER A 366 -24.00 12.84 19.57
C SER A 366 -24.57 13.16 20.96
N LYS A 367 -25.72 13.85 21.07
CA LYS A 367 -26.34 14.14 22.37
C LYS A 367 -26.84 12.87 23.04
N TYR A 368 -27.24 11.87 22.25
CA TYR A 368 -27.68 10.56 22.76
C TYR A 368 -26.64 9.90 23.67
N LEU A 369 -25.35 10.17 23.46
CA LEU A 369 -24.25 9.61 24.25
C LEU A 369 -24.16 10.18 25.67
N THR A 370 -24.74 11.36 25.90
CA THR A 370 -24.59 12.12 27.15
C THR A 370 -25.91 12.45 27.83
N THR A 371 -27.04 12.33 27.13
CA THR A 371 -28.36 12.53 27.73
C THR A 371 -28.65 11.45 28.77
N SER A 372 -28.44 11.82 30.03
CA SER A 372 -29.07 11.15 31.17
C SER A 372 -30.53 11.62 31.17
N THR A 373 -31.45 10.77 30.73
CA THR A 373 -32.87 10.98 31.04
C THR A 373 -33.02 10.81 32.55
N ASN A 374 -33.06 11.93 33.29
CA ASN A 374 -33.67 11.98 34.61
C ASN A 374 -35.19 11.96 34.48
#